data_AF-A0A358PYD5-F1
#
_entry.id   AF-A0A358PYD5-F1
#
_cell.length_a   1.000
_cell.length_b   1.000
_cell.length_c   1.000
_cell.angle_alpha   90.00
_cell.angle_beta   90.00
_cell.angle_gamma   90.00
#
_symmetry.space_group_name_H-M   'P 1'
#
loop_
_entity.id
_entity.type
_entity.pdbx_description
1 polymer ?
#
loop_
_entity_poly.entity_id
_entity_poly.type
_entity_poly.pdbx_seq_one_letter_code
_entity_poly.pdbx_strand_id
1 'polypeptide(L)'
;MRYIGIDLAWTYANESGICVIDDKGEIVYCESQVFSDEMIAAIVEEYAQEGAIVGIDAPLIVNNETGSRSCDGAIMREKINGRNLSVFNCSRSFMLKHYRLVRGEEVVKAIRNRMPVFFLTGDLTNKKHVIIETFPTGITLGLFPDAFPIKYKIKHKVKFETTKTELGRMVNLLKRLSEFNPPVHNIEDFFNHSSSIQAMSKKEFKNLEDKLDAFLCAYAAYWLANHKGKVFGDDRDGFISIPIIDENEVRDGKSERIKVYNKLIRDKIPQIIEDNGKKAIIEKVSGKEYLDLLNAKLGEELQEYLDSQSVEELADLVEVVYAILDYKGVSRQEFEDIRKQKVEERGSFRDKLLLKEVNNG
;
A
#
# COMPACT_ATOMS: atom_id res chain seq x y z
N MET A 1 7.22 -23.79 -4.75
CA MET A 1 6.05 -23.00 -5.23
C MET A 1 6.53 -21.59 -5.60
N ARG A 2 5.93 -20.92 -6.58
CA ARG A 2 6.24 -19.49 -6.89
C ARG A 2 5.02 -18.60 -6.74
N TYR A 3 5.26 -17.33 -6.44
CA TYR A 3 4.22 -16.31 -6.33
C TYR A 3 4.55 -15.19 -7.30
N ILE A 4 3.71 -15.01 -8.31
CA ILE A 4 3.97 -14.13 -9.44
C ILE A 4 3.00 -12.98 -9.36
N GLY A 5 3.50 -11.76 -9.46
CA GLY A 5 2.71 -10.54 -9.48
C GLY A 5 2.87 -9.82 -10.79
N ILE A 6 1.77 -9.35 -11.36
CA ILE A 6 1.75 -8.67 -12.65
C ILE A 6 0.99 -7.36 -12.50
N ASP A 7 1.68 -6.23 -12.65
CA ASP A 7 1.06 -4.94 -12.88
C ASP A 7 0.81 -4.78 -14.39
N LEU A 8 -0.42 -5.05 -14.81
CA LEU A 8 -0.74 -5.19 -16.23
C LEU A 8 -1.14 -3.83 -16.82
N ALA A 9 -0.32 -3.30 -17.74
CA ALA A 9 -0.71 -2.11 -18.47
C ALA A 9 -1.99 -2.34 -19.29
N TRP A 10 -2.84 -1.32 -19.40
CA TRP A 10 -4.06 -1.41 -20.21
C TRP A 10 -3.84 -1.61 -21.71
N THR A 11 -2.65 -1.28 -22.23
CA THR A 11 -2.30 -1.38 -23.66
C THR A 11 -0.89 -1.97 -23.84
N TYR A 12 -0.63 -2.54 -25.01
CA TYR A 12 0.68 -3.10 -25.39
C TYR A 12 1.78 -2.05 -25.63
N ALA A 13 1.47 -0.76 -25.53
CA ALA A 13 2.45 0.30 -25.73
C ALA A 13 3.14 0.72 -24.42
N ASN A 14 2.55 0.37 -23.28
CA ASN A 14 3.04 0.76 -21.96
C ASN A 14 3.73 -0.44 -21.29
N GLU A 15 4.63 -0.13 -20.37
CA GLU A 15 5.33 -1.12 -19.57
C GLU A 15 4.36 -1.86 -18.65
N SER A 16 4.62 -3.14 -18.39
CA SER A 16 3.95 -3.93 -17.36
C SER A 16 5.02 -4.38 -16.39
N GLY A 17 4.74 -4.31 -15.09
CA GLY A 17 5.62 -4.86 -14.07
C GLY A 17 5.37 -6.35 -13.90
N ILE A 18 6.43 -7.13 -13.70
CA ILE A 18 6.36 -8.52 -13.29
C ILE A 18 7.33 -8.76 -12.14
N CYS A 19 6.85 -9.38 -11.07
CA CYS A 19 7.66 -9.79 -9.92
C CYS A 19 7.42 -11.26 -9.60
N VAL A 20 8.46 -11.98 -9.17
CA VAL A 20 8.38 -13.37 -8.72
C VAL A 20 9.04 -13.50 -7.36
N ILE A 21 8.29 -14.03 -6.40
CA ILE A 21 8.73 -14.41 -5.06
C ILE A 21 8.74 -15.94 -4.97
N ASP A 22 9.77 -16.49 -4.33
CA ASP A 22 9.88 -17.93 -4.08
C ASP A 22 9.21 -18.36 -2.77
N ASP A 23 9.19 -19.66 -2.48
CA ASP A 23 8.58 -20.20 -1.26
C ASP A 23 9.39 -19.97 0.02
N LYS A 24 10.56 -19.34 -0.09
CA LYS A 24 11.38 -18.87 1.02
C LYS A 24 11.23 -17.37 1.25
N GLY A 25 10.44 -16.67 0.43
CA GLY A 25 10.25 -15.23 0.51
C GLY A 25 11.36 -14.41 -0.17
N GLU A 26 12.20 -15.01 -1.01
CA GLU A 26 13.19 -14.28 -1.81
C GLU A 26 12.55 -13.77 -3.11
N ILE A 27 12.78 -12.50 -3.43
CA ILE A 27 12.47 -11.96 -4.76
C ILE A 27 13.52 -12.49 -5.72
N VAL A 28 13.10 -13.26 -6.73
CA VAL A 28 14.01 -13.88 -7.72
C VAL A 28 13.95 -13.22 -9.09
N TYR A 29 12.93 -12.39 -9.33
CA TYR A 29 12.75 -11.64 -10.56
C TYR A 29 11.87 -10.42 -10.29
N CYS A 30 12.26 -9.24 -10.76
CA CYS A 30 11.42 -8.04 -10.70
C CYS A 30 11.80 -7.03 -11.78
N GLU A 31 11.00 -6.98 -12.84
CA GLU A 31 11.26 -6.12 -13.99
C GLU A 31 10.01 -5.40 -14.47
N SER A 32 10.20 -4.21 -15.04
CA SER A 32 9.16 -3.47 -15.75
C SER A 32 9.67 -3.09 -17.13
N GLN A 33 8.95 -3.52 -18.15
CA GLN A 33 9.20 -3.24 -19.56
C GLN A 33 7.94 -3.48 -20.38
N VAL A 34 7.99 -3.19 -21.68
CA VAL A 34 6.88 -3.51 -22.59
C VAL A 34 6.84 -5.02 -22.80
N PHE A 35 5.80 -5.67 -22.28
CA PHE A 35 5.55 -7.09 -22.48
C PHE A 35 4.35 -7.31 -23.41
N SER A 36 4.45 -8.29 -24.31
CA SER A 36 3.27 -8.91 -24.92
C SER A 36 2.68 -9.97 -23.99
N ASP A 37 1.42 -10.36 -24.21
CA ASP A 37 0.79 -11.39 -23.38
C ASP A 37 1.52 -12.74 -23.49
N GLU A 38 2.14 -13.03 -24.64
CA GLU A 38 2.98 -14.22 -24.83
C GLU A 38 4.31 -14.16 -24.08
N MET A 39 4.92 -12.98 -23.95
CA MET A 39 6.12 -12.82 -23.11
C MET A 39 5.77 -13.02 -21.63
N ILE A 40 4.64 -12.47 -21.18
CA ILE A 40 4.13 -12.69 -19.81
C ILE A 40 3.89 -14.18 -19.59
N ALA A 41 3.19 -14.83 -20.51
CA ALA A 41 2.86 -16.25 -20.40
C ALA A 41 4.11 -17.16 -20.41
N ALA A 42 5.14 -16.81 -21.18
CA ALA A 42 6.42 -17.51 -21.17
C ALA A 42 7.16 -17.37 -19.83
N ILE A 43 7.15 -16.18 -19.22
CA ILE A 43 7.72 -15.97 -17.87
C ILE A 43 6.93 -16.77 -16.83
N VAL A 44 5.60 -16.73 -16.87
CA VAL A 44 4.77 -17.54 -15.97
C VAL A 44 5.08 -19.03 -16.12
N GLU A 45 5.22 -19.52 -17.36
CA GLU A 45 5.60 -20.89 -17.65
C GLU A 45 6.96 -21.29 -17.07
N GLU A 46 7.96 -20.42 -17.21
CA GLU A 46 9.31 -20.63 -16.66
C GLU A 46 9.28 -20.86 -15.14
N TYR A 47 8.53 -20.03 -14.41
CA TYR A 47 8.51 -20.06 -12.94
C TYR A 47 7.45 -21.00 -12.35
N ALA A 48 6.43 -21.43 -13.10
CA ALA A 48 5.29 -22.20 -12.56
C ALA A 48 5.43 -23.72 -12.60
N GLN A 49 6.61 -24.27 -12.93
CA GLN A 49 6.83 -25.72 -13.10
C GLN A 49 6.43 -26.54 -11.85
N GLU A 50 6.72 -26.04 -10.65
CA GLU A 50 6.38 -26.71 -9.37
C GLU A 50 5.04 -26.26 -8.76
N GLY A 51 4.30 -25.41 -9.47
CA GLY A 51 3.14 -24.67 -8.96
C GLY A 51 3.42 -23.17 -8.88
N ALA A 52 2.40 -22.38 -9.20
CA ALA A 52 2.41 -20.94 -8.96
C ALA A 52 1.03 -20.36 -8.64
N ILE A 53 1.03 -19.28 -7.86
CA ILE A 53 -0.13 -18.41 -7.69
C ILE A 53 0.21 -17.06 -8.32
N VAL A 54 -0.60 -16.63 -9.29
CA VAL A 54 -0.38 -15.42 -10.09
C VAL A 54 -1.39 -14.35 -9.70
N GLY A 55 -0.96 -13.28 -9.05
CA GLY A 55 -1.77 -12.09 -8.79
C GLY A 55 -1.63 -11.07 -9.91
N ILE A 56 -2.74 -10.59 -10.48
CA ILE A 56 -2.74 -9.65 -11.61
C ILE A 56 -3.54 -8.39 -11.23
N ASP A 57 -2.92 -7.21 -11.39
CA ASP A 57 -3.59 -5.90 -11.36
C ASP A 57 -4.32 -5.64 -12.68
N ALA A 58 -5.44 -6.35 -12.88
CA ALA A 58 -6.37 -6.11 -13.97
C ALA A 58 -7.70 -6.84 -13.74
N PRO A 59 -8.82 -6.31 -14.26
CA PRO A 59 -10.06 -7.07 -14.42
C PRO A 59 -9.83 -8.34 -15.26
N LEU A 60 -10.05 -9.53 -14.67
CA LEU A 60 -9.80 -10.83 -15.32
C LEU A 60 -11.06 -11.48 -15.90
N ILE A 61 -12.23 -11.11 -15.39
CA ILE A 61 -13.54 -11.55 -15.90
C ILE A 61 -14.43 -10.31 -15.99
N VAL A 62 -14.88 -9.96 -17.19
CA VAL A 62 -15.71 -8.78 -17.45
C VAL A 62 -16.94 -9.16 -18.27
N ASN A 63 -17.90 -9.81 -17.62
CA ASN A 63 -19.14 -10.27 -18.27
C ASN A 63 -20.18 -9.15 -18.41
N ASN A 64 -20.08 -8.08 -17.64
CA ASN A 64 -21.03 -6.97 -17.69
C ASN A 64 -20.78 -6.06 -18.89
N GLU A 65 -21.83 -5.81 -19.68
CA GLU A 65 -21.76 -4.91 -20.83
C GLU A 65 -21.55 -3.44 -20.40
N THR A 66 -22.25 -3.01 -19.34
CA THR A 66 -22.19 -1.65 -18.78
C THR A 66 -22.23 -1.70 -17.25
N GLY A 67 -22.09 -0.54 -16.58
CA GLY A 67 -22.11 -0.46 -15.11
C GLY A 67 -20.83 -0.98 -14.47
N SER A 68 -20.94 -1.52 -13.24
CA SER A 68 -19.83 -2.13 -12.50
C SER A 68 -20.00 -3.64 -12.39
N ARG A 69 -18.90 -4.38 -12.21
CA ARG A 69 -18.99 -5.81 -11.88
C ARG A 69 -19.57 -6.01 -10.48
N SER A 70 -20.08 -7.22 -10.23
CA SER A 70 -20.58 -7.61 -8.90
C SER A 70 -19.50 -7.47 -7.83
N CYS A 71 -18.27 -7.90 -8.13
CA CYS A 71 -17.10 -7.77 -7.26
C CYS A 71 -16.73 -6.31 -6.98
N ASP A 72 -16.74 -5.44 -8.01
CA ASP A 72 -16.46 -4.00 -7.87
C ASP A 72 -17.45 -3.34 -6.88
N GLY A 73 -18.73 -3.67 -7.01
CA GLY A 73 -19.76 -3.18 -6.09
C GLY A 73 -19.64 -3.78 -4.69
N ALA A 74 -19.28 -5.06 -4.57
CA ALA A 74 -19.13 -5.74 -3.29
C ALA A 74 -18.01 -5.13 -2.45
N ILE A 75 -16.83 -4.89 -3.04
CA ILE A 75 -15.70 -4.30 -2.33
C ILE A 75 -15.97 -2.85 -1.90
N MET A 76 -16.72 -2.06 -2.70
CA MET A 76 -17.09 -0.68 -2.34
C MET A 76 -18.09 -0.58 -1.19
N ARG A 77 -18.86 -1.65 -0.90
CA ARG A 77 -19.80 -1.70 0.23
C ARG A 77 -19.17 -2.22 1.52
N GLU A 78 -18.02 -2.86 1.41
CA GLU A 78 -17.32 -3.46 2.54
C GLU A 78 -16.36 -2.46 3.19
N LYS A 79 -16.17 -2.57 4.50
CA LYS A 79 -15.03 -1.96 5.19
C LYS A 79 -13.90 -2.98 5.34
N ILE A 80 -12.72 -2.60 4.87
CA ILE A 80 -11.48 -3.35 5.09
C ILE A 80 -10.70 -2.59 6.16
N ASN A 81 -10.42 -3.24 7.29
CA ASN A 81 -9.74 -2.63 8.44
C ASN A 81 -10.39 -1.29 8.86
N GLY A 82 -11.73 -1.26 8.90
CA GLY A 82 -12.51 -0.08 9.27
C GLY A 82 -12.65 1.00 8.19
N ARG A 83 -11.96 0.88 7.05
CA ARG A 83 -11.92 1.91 6.00
C ARG A 83 -12.64 1.46 4.72
N ASN A 84 -13.20 2.41 3.99
CA ASN A 84 -13.81 2.18 2.68
C ASN A 84 -12.73 2.20 1.59
N LEU A 85 -12.94 1.40 0.54
CA LEU A 85 -12.06 1.37 -0.62
C LEU A 85 -12.86 1.74 -1.89
N SER A 86 -12.28 2.61 -2.70
CA SER A 86 -12.79 2.90 -4.05
C SER A 86 -12.02 2.08 -5.07
N VAL A 87 -12.76 1.45 -5.99
CA VAL A 87 -12.20 0.68 -7.11
C VAL A 87 -12.64 1.27 -8.43
N PHE A 88 -11.92 0.89 -9.49
CA PHE A 88 -12.29 1.23 -10.85
C PHE A 88 -13.53 0.42 -11.27
N ASN A 89 -14.60 1.10 -11.66
CA ASN A 89 -15.79 0.45 -12.20
C ASN A 89 -15.53 -0.03 -13.62
N CYS A 90 -15.33 -1.34 -13.79
CA CYS A 90 -15.05 -1.94 -15.09
C CYS A 90 -16.33 -2.40 -15.79
N SER A 91 -16.41 -2.18 -17.11
CA SER A 91 -17.41 -2.80 -17.99
C SER A 91 -16.82 -3.10 -19.35
N ARG A 92 -17.38 -4.09 -20.05
CA ARG A 92 -16.92 -4.51 -21.37
C ARG A 92 -17.00 -3.36 -22.38
N SER A 93 -18.10 -2.61 -22.41
CA SER A 93 -18.25 -1.46 -23.31
C SER A 93 -17.17 -0.40 -23.07
N PHE A 94 -16.83 -0.11 -21.81
CA PHE A 94 -15.74 0.83 -21.50
C PHE A 94 -14.40 0.32 -22.00
N MET A 95 -14.07 -0.94 -21.67
CA MET A 95 -12.81 -1.56 -22.05
C MET A 95 -12.60 -1.60 -23.57
N LEU A 96 -13.62 -2.04 -24.31
CA LEU A 96 -13.57 -2.09 -25.78
C LEU A 96 -13.47 -0.69 -26.40
N LYS A 97 -14.19 0.29 -25.85
CA LYS A 97 -14.15 1.67 -26.37
C LYS A 97 -12.78 2.32 -26.18
N HIS A 98 -12.13 2.11 -25.03
CA HIS A 98 -10.90 2.80 -24.67
C HIS A 98 -9.62 2.02 -25.03
N TYR A 99 -9.67 0.69 -24.97
CA TYR A 99 -8.50 -0.19 -25.13
C TYR A 99 -8.68 -1.26 -26.21
N ARG A 100 -9.86 -1.34 -26.84
CA ARG A 100 -10.23 -2.31 -27.91
C ARG A 100 -10.36 -3.76 -27.48
N LEU A 101 -9.94 -4.11 -26.28
CA LEU A 101 -10.00 -5.45 -25.69
C LEU A 101 -9.96 -5.36 -24.16
N VAL A 102 -10.14 -6.51 -23.49
CA VAL A 102 -9.96 -6.65 -22.04
C VAL A 102 -8.63 -7.38 -21.81
N ARG A 103 -7.55 -6.65 -21.54
CA ARG A 103 -6.20 -7.24 -21.53
C ARG A 103 -6.01 -8.32 -20.46
N GLY A 104 -6.68 -8.18 -19.32
CA GLY A 104 -6.71 -9.22 -18.28
C GLY A 104 -7.25 -10.57 -18.80
N GLU A 105 -8.28 -10.55 -19.65
CA GLU A 105 -8.82 -11.77 -20.27
C GLU A 105 -7.81 -12.37 -21.27
N GLU A 106 -7.12 -11.53 -22.05
CA GLU A 106 -6.14 -11.98 -23.04
C GLU A 106 -4.87 -12.58 -22.41
N VAL A 107 -4.33 -11.97 -21.36
CA VAL A 107 -3.17 -12.52 -20.66
C VAL A 107 -3.49 -13.84 -19.96
N VAL A 108 -4.69 -13.98 -19.38
CA VAL A 108 -5.15 -15.25 -18.81
C VAL A 108 -5.27 -16.33 -19.89
N LYS A 109 -5.81 -16.00 -21.07
CA LYS A 109 -5.84 -16.93 -22.21
C LYS A 109 -4.44 -17.36 -22.61
N ALA A 110 -3.49 -16.43 -22.75
CA ALA A 110 -2.11 -16.74 -23.12
C ALA A 110 -1.44 -17.68 -22.09
N ILE A 111 -1.58 -17.39 -20.79
CA ILE A 111 -1.07 -18.25 -19.70
C ILE A 111 -1.69 -19.65 -19.80
N ARG A 112 -3.01 -19.77 -19.95
CA ARG A 112 -3.71 -21.06 -19.99
C ARG A 112 -3.50 -21.83 -21.30
N ASN A 113 -3.18 -21.16 -22.40
CA ASN A 113 -2.81 -21.83 -23.65
C ASN A 113 -1.46 -22.55 -23.51
N ARG A 114 -0.51 -21.98 -22.77
CA ARG A 114 0.78 -22.61 -22.46
C ARG A 114 0.67 -23.63 -21.33
N MET A 115 -0.04 -23.26 -20.27
CA MET A 115 -0.22 -24.07 -19.07
C MET A 115 -1.71 -24.22 -18.72
N PRO A 116 -2.43 -25.17 -19.34
CA PRO A 116 -3.88 -25.37 -19.11
C PRO A 116 -4.27 -25.72 -17.67
N VAL A 117 -3.28 -26.08 -16.84
CA VAL A 117 -3.44 -26.44 -15.43
C VAL A 117 -3.85 -25.28 -14.52
N PHE A 118 -3.72 -24.03 -14.97
CA PHE A 118 -4.11 -22.86 -14.18
C PHE A 118 -5.62 -22.71 -14.04
N PHE A 119 -6.06 -22.56 -12.78
CA PHE A 119 -7.41 -22.18 -12.41
C PHE A 119 -7.50 -20.66 -12.25
N LEU A 120 -8.53 -20.05 -12.84
CA LEU A 120 -8.90 -18.66 -12.57
C LEU A 120 -9.96 -18.68 -11.46
N THR A 121 -9.55 -18.45 -10.21
CA THR A 121 -10.43 -18.60 -9.05
C THR A 121 -9.95 -17.79 -7.85
N GLY A 122 -10.87 -17.26 -7.05
CA GLY A 122 -10.55 -16.67 -5.75
C GLY A 122 -10.29 -17.71 -4.64
N ASP A 123 -10.63 -18.98 -4.86
CA ASP A 123 -10.43 -20.06 -3.90
C ASP A 123 -9.13 -20.83 -4.17
N LEU A 124 -8.12 -20.61 -3.33
CA LEU A 124 -6.80 -21.25 -3.43
C LEU A 124 -6.79 -22.68 -2.85
N THR A 125 -7.87 -23.13 -2.20
CA THR A 125 -7.89 -24.41 -1.47
C THR A 125 -7.56 -25.59 -2.37
N ASN A 126 -6.53 -26.36 -1.98
CA ASN A 126 -6.04 -27.56 -2.67
C ASN A 126 -5.59 -27.33 -4.14
N LYS A 127 -5.22 -26.10 -4.52
CA LYS A 127 -4.78 -25.76 -5.89
C LYS A 127 -3.33 -25.30 -5.87
N LYS A 128 -2.55 -25.77 -6.86
CA LYS A 128 -1.13 -25.41 -7.04
C LYS A 128 -0.88 -24.39 -8.15
N HIS A 129 -1.83 -24.24 -9.07
CA HIS A 129 -1.74 -23.35 -10.24
C HIS A 129 -2.98 -22.47 -10.27
N VAL A 130 -2.88 -21.26 -9.72
CA VAL A 130 -4.01 -20.34 -9.56
C VAL A 130 -3.68 -18.97 -10.15
N ILE A 131 -4.64 -18.35 -10.80
CA ILE A 131 -4.60 -16.94 -11.19
C ILE A 131 -5.68 -16.20 -10.41
N ILE A 132 -5.30 -15.11 -9.76
CA ILE A 132 -6.19 -14.24 -9.00
C ILE A 132 -6.16 -12.80 -9.52
N GLU A 133 -7.31 -12.15 -9.49
CA GLU A 133 -7.41 -10.70 -9.62
C GLU A 133 -7.11 -10.06 -8.26
N THR A 134 -6.22 -9.08 -8.24
CA THR A 134 -5.91 -8.26 -7.05
C THR A 134 -5.48 -6.86 -7.50
N PHE A 135 -5.18 -5.93 -6.59
CA PHE A 135 -4.64 -4.62 -6.99
C PHE A 135 -3.94 -3.88 -5.83
N PRO A 136 -2.91 -3.06 -6.12
CA PRO A 136 -2.03 -2.47 -5.10
C PRO A 136 -2.70 -1.64 -4.00
N THR A 137 -3.75 -0.87 -4.34
CA THR A 137 -4.44 -0.04 -3.33
C THR A 137 -5.22 -0.90 -2.32
N GLY A 138 -5.82 -2.01 -2.77
CA GLY A 138 -6.49 -2.95 -1.88
C GLY A 138 -5.49 -3.73 -1.03
N ILE A 139 -4.37 -4.15 -1.62
CA ILE A 139 -3.28 -4.85 -0.94
C ILE A 139 -2.69 -3.98 0.18
N THR A 140 -2.38 -2.72 -0.10
CA THR A 140 -1.83 -1.79 0.90
C THR A 140 -2.81 -1.49 2.03
N LEU A 141 -4.12 -1.36 1.74
CA LEU A 141 -5.14 -1.22 2.78
C LEU A 141 -5.25 -2.49 3.65
N GLY A 142 -5.16 -3.65 3.01
CA GLY A 142 -5.29 -4.95 3.66
C GLY A 142 -4.11 -5.30 4.56
N LEU A 143 -2.88 -4.97 4.15
CA LEU A 143 -1.63 -5.35 4.84
C LEU A 143 -1.00 -4.25 5.69
N PHE A 144 -1.23 -2.97 5.36
CA PHE A 144 -0.68 -1.82 6.08
C PHE A 144 -1.79 -0.83 6.48
N PRO A 145 -2.80 -1.27 7.25
CA PRO A 145 -3.93 -0.42 7.61
C PRO A 145 -3.54 0.82 8.43
N ASP A 146 -2.43 0.74 9.17
CA ASP A 146 -1.85 1.82 9.96
C ASP A 146 -1.24 2.92 9.09
N ALA A 147 -0.74 2.57 7.90
CA ALA A 147 -0.11 3.50 6.97
C ALA A 147 -1.03 3.97 5.83
N PHE A 148 -2.21 3.36 5.68
CA PHE A 148 -3.16 3.72 4.62
C PHE A 148 -3.76 5.12 4.84
N PRO A 149 -4.05 5.93 3.79
CA PRO A 149 -3.78 5.70 2.37
C PRO A 149 -2.34 6.03 1.99
N ILE A 150 -1.79 5.31 1.01
CA ILE A 150 -0.45 5.57 0.45
C ILE A 150 -0.59 6.06 -0.99
N LYS A 151 -0.26 7.34 -1.23
CA LYS A 151 -0.53 8.02 -2.51
C LYS A 151 0.70 8.09 -3.41
N TYR A 152 1.37 6.96 -3.61
CA TYR A 152 2.61 6.86 -4.40
C TYR A 152 2.40 6.81 -5.91
N LYS A 153 1.18 6.56 -6.40
CA LYS A 153 0.91 6.55 -7.86
C LYS A 153 0.83 7.97 -8.45
N ILE A 154 1.42 8.19 -9.63
CA ILE A 154 1.34 9.49 -10.34
C ILE A 154 -0.13 9.83 -10.66
N LYS A 155 -0.59 11.03 -10.27
CA LYS A 155 -1.94 11.54 -10.58
C LYS A 155 -1.88 12.99 -11.07
N HIS A 156 -2.72 13.33 -12.05
CA HIS A 156 -2.74 14.67 -12.67
C HIS A 156 -2.94 15.82 -11.68
N LYS A 157 -3.70 15.60 -10.59
CA LYS A 157 -4.01 16.62 -9.57
C LYS A 157 -3.07 16.61 -8.36
N VAL A 158 -2.04 15.76 -8.35
CA VAL A 158 -1.09 15.65 -7.24
C VAL A 158 0.28 16.14 -7.71
N LYS A 159 0.93 16.98 -6.91
CA LYS A 159 2.29 17.45 -7.23
C LYS A 159 3.25 16.26 -7.22
N PHE A 160 4.10 16.15 -8.23
CA PHE A 160 5.00 15.02 -8.39
C PHE A 160 5.96 14.84 -7.19
N GLU A 161 6.41 15.94 -6.57
CA GLU A 161 7.23 15.89 -5.34
C GLU A 161 6.48 15.25 -4.17
N THR A 162 5.17 15.49 -4.04
CA THR A 162 4.34 14.79 -3.05
C THR A 162 4.29 13.29 -3.34
N THR A 163 4.17 12.92 -4.62
CA THR A 163 4.18 11.52 -5.05
C THR A 163 5.53 10.84 -4.77
N LYS A 164 6.66 11.54 -4.94
CA LYS A 164 8.00 11.06 -4.57
C LYS A 164 8.13 10.77 -3.08
N THR A 165 7.65 11.69 -2.24
CA THR A 165 7.64 11.48 -0.78
C THR A 165 6.81 10.25 -0.40
N GLU A 166 5.63 10.09 -0.99
CA GLU A 166 4.76 8.93 -0.74
C GLU A 166 5.36 7.61 -1.25
N LEU A 167 6.10 7.63 -2.37
CA LEU A 167 6.84 6.45 -2.82
C LEU A 167 7.97 6.08 -1.86
N GLY A 168 8.72 7.07 -1.36
CA GLY A 168 9.72 6.83 -0.32
C GLY A 168 9.13 6.24 0.95
N ARG A 169 7.96 6.73 1.37
CA ARG A 169 7.20 6.16 2.49
C ARG A 169 6.79 4.72 2.19
N MET A 170 6.33 4.41 0.98
CA MET A 170 5.96 3.06 0.56
C MET A 170 7.15 2.10 0.59
N VAL A 171 8.29 2.47 -0.01
CA VAL A 171 9.52 1.66 0.00
C VAL A 171 9.99 1.39 1.43
N ASN A 172 9.91 2.38 2.33
CA ASN A 172 10.26 2.17 3.73
C ASN A 172 9.30 1.21 4.45
N LEU A 173 8.00 1.27 4.16
CA LEU A 173 7.01 0.36 4.72
C LEU A 173 7.26 -1.09 4.29
N LEU A 174 7.73 -1.33 3.07
CA LEU A 174 8.05 -2.68 2.59
C LEU A 174 9.12 -3.37 3.45
N LYS A 175 10.02 -2.63 4.10
CA LYS A 175 11.04 -3.22 4.97
C LYS A 175 10.44 -4.03 6.11
N ARG A 176 9.23 -3.66 6.56
CA ARG A 176 8.47 -4.40 7.59
C ARG A 176 8.10 -5.81 7.14
N LEU A 177 8.04 -6.08 5.84
CA LEU A 177 7.69 -7.42 5.33
C LEU A 177 8.72 -8.48 5.70
N SER A 178 9.94 -8.11 6.08
CA SER A 178 10.92 -9.05 6.65
C SER A 178 10.49 -9.61 8.00
N GLU A 179 9.62 -8.91 8.73
CA GLU A 179 9.06 -9.30 10.02
C GLU A 179 7.66 -9.93 9.89
N PHE A 180 7.09 -9.93 8.68
CA PHE A 180 5.78 -10.54 8.43
C PHE A 180 5.90 -12.06 8.40
N ASN A 181 4.77 -12.74 8.59
CA ASN A 181 4.66 -14.16 8.28
C ASN A 181 3.65 -14.30 7.13
N PRO A 182 4.03 -14.82 5.95
CA PRO A 182 5.40 -15.17 5.58
C PRO A 182 6.28 -13.93 5.35
N PRO A 183 7.59 -14.02 5.62
CA PRO A 183 8.51 -12.91 5.44
C PRO A 183 8.90 -12.75 3.97
N VAL A 184 9.32 -11.54 3.60
CA VAL A 184 10.03 -11.28 2.33
C VAL A 184 11.42 -10.75 2.64
N HIS A 185 12.40 -11.36 2.00
CA HIS A 185 13.81 -11.00 2.11
C HIS A 185 14.21 -10.12 0.93
N ASN A 186 15.47 -9.67 0.88
CA ASN A 186 16.11 -8.98 -0.26
C ASN A 186 15.35 -7.82 -0.97
N ILE A 187 14.32 -7.23 -0.34
CA ILE A 187 13.54 -6.09 -0.87
C ILE A 187 14.46 -4.93 -1.26
N GLU A 188 15.51 -4.69 -0.47
CA GLU A 188 16.46 -3.62 -0.74
C GLU A 188 17.23 -3.83 -2.04
N ASP A 189 17.46 -5.06 -2.49
CA ASP A 189 18.18 -5.31 -3.75
C ASP A 189 17.39 -4.84 -4.98
N PHE A 190 16.06 -4.76 -4.86
CA PHE A 190 15.16 -4.39 -5.96
C PHE A 190 14.58 -2.98 -5.84
N PHE A 191 14.45 -2.46 -4.62
CA PHE A 191 13.77 -1.19 -4.34
C PHE A 191 14.65 -0.14 -3.66
N ASN A 192 15.89 -0.47 -3.29
CA ASN A 192 16.87 0.52 -2.81
C ASN A 192 17.63 1.09 -4.00
N HIS A 193 17.40 2.37 -4.31
CA HIS A 193 18.04 3.02 -5.45
C HIS A 193 19.29 3.79 -5.03
N SER A 194 20.36 3.67 -5.83
CA SER A 194 21.60 4.44 -5.67
C SER A 194 21.38 5.96 -5.75
N SER A 195 20.35 6.38 -6.49
CA SER A 195 19.87 7.76 -6.57
C SER A 195 18.67 7.94 -5.65
N SER A 196 18.66 9.00 -4.84
CA SER A 196 17.50 9.35 -4.01
C SER A 196 16.23 9.43 -4.86
N ILE A 197 15.12 8.86 -4.37
CA ILE A 197 13.78 8.96 -5.00
C ILE A 197 13.42 10.43 -5.33
N GLN A 198 13.92 11.36 -4.51
CA GLN A 198 13.71 12.80 -4.72
C GLN A 198 14.34 13.33 -6.02
N ALA A 199 15.41 12.70 -6.50
CA ALA A 199 16.10 13.08 -7.73
C ALA A 199 15.56 12.39 -9.00
N MET A 200 14.64 11.43 -8.88
CA MET A 200 14.15 10.66 -10.02
C MET A 200 13.37 11.51 -11.03
N SER A 201 13.59 11.23 -12.32
CA SER A 201 12.71 11.66 -13.40
C SER A 201 11.35 10.95 -13.31
N LYS A 202 10.33 11.49 -13.99
CA LYS A 202 9.02 10.82 -14.08
C LYS A 202 9.09 9.43 -14.70
N LYS A 203 10.03 9.21 -15.63
CA LYS A 203 10.20 7.90 -16.29
C LYS A 203 10.76 6.87 -15.33
N GLU A 204 11.86 7.19 -14.65
CA GLU A 204 12.47 6.32 -13.63
C GLU A 204 11.47 6.02 -12.50
N PHE A 205 10.74 7.04 -12.06
CA PHE A 205 9.68 6.89 -11.07
C PHE A 205 8.59 5.92 -11.54
N LYS A 206 8.09 6.05 -12.78
CA LYS A 206 7.03 5.18 -13.28
C LYS A 206 7.52 3.74 -13.42
N ASN A 207 8.74 3.53 -13.89
CA ASN A 207 9.32 2.18 -13.95
C ASN A 207 9.40 1.53 -12.56
N LEU A 208 9.81 2.29 -11.53
CA LEU A 208 9.81 1.82 -10.14
C LEU A 208 8.39 1.58 -9.59
N GLU A 209 7.44 2.46 -9.90
CA GLU A 209 6.02 2.30 -9.56
C GLU A 209 5.46 0.99 -10.12
N ASP A 210 5.74 0.66 -11.38
CA ASP A 210 5.27 -0.58 -12.04
C ASP A 210 5.90 -1.83 -11.41
N LYS A 211 7.22 -1.80 -11.14
CA LYS A 211 7.91 -2.90 -10.41
C LYS A 211 7.31 -3.10 -9.01
N LEU A 212 7.03 -2.01 -8.30
CA LEU A 212 6.43 -2.02 -6.97
C LEU A 212 5.01 -2.58 -6.99
N ASP A 213 4.18 -2.16 -7.95
CA ASP A 213 2.81 -2.64 -8.11
C ASP A 213 2.78 -4.14 -8.42
N ALA A 214 3.69 -4.61 -9.27
CA ALA A 214 3.87 -6.02 -9.55
C ALA A 214 4.33 -6.80 -8.31
N PHE A 215 5.30 -6.26 -7.55
CA PHE A 215 5.73 -6.85 -6.28
C PHE A 215 4.59 -6.97 -5.27
N LEU A 216 3.75 -5.95 -5.13
CA LEU A 216 2.59 -6.02 -4.24
C LEU A 216 1.63 -7.13 -4.66
N CYS A 217 1.38 -7.29 -5.95
CA CYS A 217 0.56 -8.40 -6.46
C CYS A 217 1.19 -9.78 -6.20
N ALA A 218 2.52 -9.89 -6.30
CA ALA A 218 3.26 -11.12 -5.99
C ALA A 218 3.16 -11.44 -4.50
N TYR A 219 3.33 -10.43 -3.66
CA TYR A 219 3.22 -10.60 -2.22
C TYR A 219 1.79 -10.89 -1.77
N ALA A 220 0.78 -10.34 -2.44
CA ALA A 220 -0.62 -10.70 -2.19
C ALA A 220 -0.88 -12.18 -2.49
N ALA A 221 -0.35 -12.70 -3.60
CA ALA A 221 -0.41 -14.12 -3.92
C ALA A 221 0.33 -14.97 -2.86
N TYR A 222 1.51 -14.54 -2.41
CA TYR A 222 2.28 -15.23 -1.37
C TYR A 222 1.55 -15.24 -0.02
N TRP A 223 0.97 -14.10 0.37
CA TRP A 223 0.17 -13.97 1.59
C TRP A 223 -1.04 -14.89 1.57
N LEU A 224 -1.86 -14.82 0.51
CA LEU A 224 -3.10 -15.59 0.38
C LEU A 224 -2.88 -17.10 0.29
N ALA A 225 -1.68 -17.55 -0.06
CA ALA A 225 -1.29 -18.95 0.00
C ALA A 225 -1.11 -19.48 1.43
N ASN A 226 -0.72 -18.59 2.34
CA ASN A 226 -0.32 -18.92 3.72
C ASN A 226 -1.34 -18.44 4.77
N HIS A 227 -2.15 -17.45 4.43
CA HIS A 227 -3.08 -16.77 5.31
C HIS A 227 -4.43 -16.57 4.65
N LYS A 228 -5.43 -16.24 5.47
CA LYS A 228 -6.74 -15.84 4.95
C LYS A 228 -6.67 -14.46 4.31
N GLY A 229 -7.60 -14.22 3.40
CA GLY A 229 -7.90 -12.90 2.88
C GLY A 229 -9.40 -12.77 2.64
N LYS A 230 -9.79 -11.70 1.94
CA LYS A 230 -11.16 -11.50 1.48
C LYS A 230 -11.24 -11.66 -0.03
N VAL A 231 -12.22 -12.44 -0.48
CA VAL A 231 -12.59 -12.55 -1.89
C VAL A 231 -13.93 -11.86 -2.09
N PHE A 232 -13.99 -10.92 -3.02
CA PHE A 232 -15.20 -10.19 -3.38
C PHE A 232 -15.69 -10.68 -4.73
N GLY A 233 -16.89 -11.24 -4.81
CA GLY A 233 -17.42 -11.83 -6.05
C GLY A 233 -17.19 -13.33 -6.14
N ASP A 234 -17.20 -13.87 -7.35
CA ASP A 234 -17.10 -15.31 -7.62
C ASP A 234 -16.43 -15.62 -8.97
N ASP A 235 -16.05 -16.87 -9.17
CA ASP A 235 -15.31 -17.33 -10.35
C ASP A 235 -16.13 -17.28 -11.66
N ARG A 236 -17.44 -17.06 -11.59
CA ARG A 236 -18.31 -16.96 -12.77
C ARG A 236 -18.40 -15.53 -13.27
N ASP A 237 -18.71 -14.58 -12.38
CA ASP A 237 -19.02 -13.19 -12.72
C ASP A 237 -17.89 -12.20 -12.43
N GLY A 238 -16.77 -12.71 -11.92
CA GLY A 238 -15.59 -11.93 -11.57
C GLY A 238 -15.43 -11.82 -10.06
N PHE A 239 -14.17 -11.84 -9.64
CA PHE A 239 -13.78 -11.78 -8.25
C PHE A 239 -12.56 -10.86 -8.07
N ILE A 240 -12.33 -10.41 -6.83
CA ILE A 240 -11.14 -9.67 -6.41
C ILE A 240 -10.66 -10.27 -5.10
N SER A 241 -9.39 -10.63 -5.01
CA SER A 241 -8.77 -11.20 -3.82
C SER A 241 -7.86 -10.18 -3.14
N ILE A 242 -8.15 -9.83 -1.89
CA ILE A 242 -7.38 -8.87 -1.09
C ILE A 242 -6.78 -9.60 0.13
N PRO A 243 -5.45 -9.58 0.31
CA PRO A 243 -4.83 -10.08 1.54
C PRO A 243 -5.24 -9.20 2.71
N ILE A 244 -5.49 -9.80 3.87
CA ILE A 244 -5.85 -9.07 5.09
C ILE A 244 -4.88 -9.47 6.18
N ILE A 245 -4.23 -8.48 6.78
CA ILE A 245 -3.58 -8.67 8.07
C ILE A 245 -4.68 -8.65 9.13
N ASP A 246 -4.91 -9.79 9.77
CA ASP A 246 -5.62 -9.75 11.04
C ASP A 246 -4.60 -9.21 12.04
N GLU A 247 -4.86 -8.02 12.61
CA GLU A 247 -4.02 -7.45 13.66
C GLU A 247 -3.87 -8.41 14.87
N ASN A 248 -4.69 -9.47 14.95
CA ASN A 248 -4.61 -10.54 15.92
C ASN A 248 -3.87 -11.83 15.44
N GLU A 249 -3.52 -11.95 14.16
CA GLU A 249 -2.83 -13.13 13.56
C GLU A 249 -1.36 -12.90 13.18
N VAL A 250 -0.77 -11.71 13.43
CA VAL A 250 0.69 -11.54 13.44
C VAL A 250 1.24 -12.32 14.66
N ARG A 251 1.36 -13.63 14.48
CA ARG A 251 1.82 -14.59 15.49
C ARG A 251 3.16 -15.12 15.04
N ASP A 252 4.20 -14.60 15.68
CA ASP A 252 5.45 -15.33 15.81
C ASP A 252 5.18 -16.59 16.67
N GLY A 253 5.73 -17.72 16.25
CA GLY A 253 5.27 -19.07 16.56
C GLY A 253 5.43 -19.56 18.01
N LYS A 254 5.45 -18.68 19.02
CA LYS A 254 5.49 -19.07 20.44
C LYS A 254 4.54 -18.24 21.29
N SER A 255 3.65 -18.97 21.96
CA SER A 255 2.80 -18.59 23.08
C SER A 255 3.23 -17.34 23.88
N GLU A 256 2.86 -16.17 23.38
CA GLU A 256 2.35 -14.97 24.07
C GLU A 256 2.20 -13.86 23.01
N ARG A 257 1.07 -13.13 23.00
CA ARG A 257 0.81 -12.09 22.00
C ARG A 257 1.81 -10.93 22.19
N ILE A 258 2.84 -10.86 21.34
CA ILE A 258 3.72 -9.69 21.28
C ILE A 258 3.15 -8.75 20.23
N LYS A 259 2.50 -7.67 20.67
CA LYS A 259 2.15 -6.58 19.76
C LYS A 259 3.39 -5.69 19.62
N VAL A 260 4.02 -5.72 18.45
CA VAL A 260 5.16 -4.88 18.11
C VAL A 260 4.63 -3.50 17.74
N TYR A 261 5.23 -2.46 18.32
CA TYR A 261 4.87 -1.07 18.07
C TYR A 261 6.13 -0.31 17.68
N ASN A 262 6.08 0.39 16.55
CA ASN A 262 7.14 1.30 16.10
C ASN A 262 6.64 2.74 16.18
N LYS A 263 6.26 3.16 17.38
CA LYS A 263 5.78 4.52 17.64
C LYS A 263 6.47 5.16 18.82
N LEU A 264 6.64 6.47 18.73
CA LEU A 264 7.13 7.25 19.85
C LEU A 264 6.07 7.29 20.95
N ILE A 265 6.46 7.04 22.20
CA ILE A 265 5.58 7.02 23.36
C ILE A 265 6.03 8.07 24.39
N ARG A 266 5.10 8.53 25.24
CA ARG A 266 5.45 9.39 26.38
C ARG A 266 6.28 8.59 27.40
N ASP A 267 7.11 9.30 28.16
CA ASP A 267 8.05 8.78 29.15
C ASP A 267 7.42 7.86 30.21
N LYS A 268 6.16 8.10 30.58
CA LYS A 268 5.42 7.28 31.58
C LYS A 268 4.68 6.09 31.00
N ILE A 269 4.56 5.96 29.67
CA ILE A 269 3.85 4.85 29.04
C ILE A 269 4.45 3.48 29.38
N PRO A 270 5.79 3.29 29.44
CA PRO A 270 6.36 2.01 29.85
C PRO A 270 5.88 1.57 31.22
N GLN A 271 5.89 2.47 32.22
CA GLN A 271 5.40 2.19 33.57
C GLN A 271 3.91 1.84 33.56
N ILE A 272 3.08 2.59 32.83
CA ILE A 272 1.65 2.32 32.71
C ILE A 272 1.40 0.93 32.08
N ILE A 273 2.21 0.51 31.11
CA ILE A 273 2.12 -0.83 30.51
C ILE A 273 2.49 -1.91 31.55
N GLU A 274 3.54 -1.68 32.32
CA GLU A 274 4.02 -2.60 33.36
C GLU A 274 3.04 -2.73 34.54
N ASP A 275 2.44 -1.63 34.99
CA ASP A 275 1.41 -1.61 36.03
C ASP A 275 0.16 -2.39 35.62
N ASN A 276 -0.09 -2.54 34.31
CA ASN A 276 -1.16 -3.36 33.75
C ASN A 276 -0.76 -4.84 33.51
N GLY A 277 0.36 -5.28 34.09
CA GLY A 277 0.82 -6.68 34.04
C GLY A 277 1.39 -7.10 32.68
N LYS A 278 1.73 -6.15 31.80
CA LYS A 278 2.40 -6.41 30.51
C LYS A 278 3.88 -6.04 30.61
N LYS A 279 4.70 -6.53 29.67
CA LYS A 279 6.11 -6.13 29.59
C LYS A 279 6.30 -5.07 28.50
N ALA A 280 6.86 -3.92 28.84
CA ALA A 280 7.28 -2.93 27.87
C ALA A 280 8.71 -3.24 27.37
N ILE A 281 8.89 -3.32 26.05
CA ILE A 281 10.21 -3.36 25.41
C ILE A 281 10.40 -2.00 24.74
N ILE A 282 11.46 -1.29 25.12
CA ILE A 282 11.68 0.10 24.69
C ILE A 282 13.10 0.30 24.20
N GLU A 283 13.24 1.18 23.21
CA GLU A 283 14.51 1.68 22.71
C GLU A 283 14.54 3.21 22.87
N LYS A 284 15.70 3.75 23.23
CA LYS A 284 15.91 5.21 23.28
C LYS A 284 16.48 5.67 21.95
N VAL A 285 15.69 6.43 21.20
CA VAL A 285 16.08 7.04 19.93
C VAL A 285 16.68 8.43 20.13
N SER A 286 17.54 8.87 19.21
CA SER A 286 18.17 10.19 19.26
C SER A 286 18.51 10.74 17.88
N GLY A 287 18.92 12.01 17.81
CA GLY A 287 19.33 12.65 16.56
C GLY A 287 18.23 12.65 15.50
N LYS A 288 18.60 12.38 14.25
CA LYS A 288 17.68 12.45 13.10
C LYS A 288 16.49 11.49 13.23
N GLU A 289 16.74 10.26 13.68
CA GLU A 289 15.70 9.25 13.85
C GLU A 289 14.62 9.72 14.82
N TYR A 290 15.00 10.38 15.91
CA TYR A 290 14.05 10.95 16.85
C TYR A 290 13.16 12.03 16.21
N LEU A 291 13.73 12.91 15.37
CA LEU A 291 12.92 13.89 14.63
C LEU A 291 11.95 13.22 13.63
N ASP A 292 12.40 12.18 12.94
CA ASP A 292 11.56 11.45 12.00
C ASP A 292 10.36 10.80 12.72
N LEU A 293 10.61 10.22 13.91
CA LEU A 293 9.56 9.67 14.77
C LEU A 293 8.63 10.74 15.36
N LEU A 294 9.14 11.92 15.74
CA LEU A 294 8.31 13.05 16.17
C LEU A 294 7.38 13.54 15.05
N ASN A 295 7.87 13.63 13.81
CA ASN A 295 7.05 14.02 12.67
C ASN A 295 5.98 12.97 12.34
N ALA A 296 6.32 11.69 12.45
CA ALA A 296 5.35 10.60 12.32
C ALA A 296 4.27 10.70 13.41
N LYS A 297 4.68 10.93 14.67
CA LYS A 297 3.78 11.09 15.81
C LYS A 297 2.86 12.31 15.63
N LEU A 298 3.36 13.43 15.13
CA LEU A 298 2.54 14.61 14.82
C LEU A 298 1.43 14.30 13.81
N GLY A 299 1.73 13.44 12.83
CA GLY A 299 0.73 12.94 11.87
C GLY A 299 -0.30 12.01 12.50
N GLU A 300 0.13 11.11 13.40
CA GLU A 300 -0.75 10.23 14.21
C GLU A 300 -1.76 11.08 14.99
N GLU A 301 -1.29 12.01 15.83
CA GLU A 301 -2.18 12.84 16.67
C GLU A 301 -3.13 13.73 15.85
N LEU A 302 -2.66 14.25 14.70
CA LEU A 302 -3.53 15.02 13.81
C LEU A 302 -4.66 14.16 13.26
N GLN A 303 -4.36 12.91 12.89
CA GLN A 303 -5.37 11.98 12.41
C GLN A 303 -6.35 11.60 13.53
N GLU A 304 -5.87 11.36 14.75
CA GLU A 304 -6.70 11.06 15.91
C GLU A 304 -7.65 12.24 16.24
N TYR A 305 -7.18 13.48 16.15
CA TYR A 305 -8.05 14.67 16.26
C TYR A 305 -9.09 14.75 15.12
N LEU A 306 -8.70 14.48 13.87
CA LEU A 306 -9.64 14.54 12.74
C LEU A 306 -10.74 13.47 12.86
N ASP A 307 -10.42 12.33 13.45
CA ASP A 307 -11.36 11.21 13.63
C ASP A 307 -12.28 11.41 14.84
N SER A 308 -11.74 11.87 15.97
CA SER A 308 -12.48 12.00 17.24
C SER A 308 -13.08 13.39 17.48
N GLN A 309 -12.49 14.44 16.91
CA GLN A 309 -12.75 15.86 17.22
C GLN A 309 -12.59 16.21 18.71
N SER A 310 -11.83 15.39 19.44
CA SER A 310 -11.63 15.50 20.88
C SER A 310 -10.59 16.57 21.24
N VAL A 311 -10.80 17.27 22.37
CA VAL A 311 -9.87 18.32 22.83
C VAL A 311 -8.59 17.71 23.41
N GLU A 312 -8.70 16.49 23.92
CA GLU A 312 -7.60 15.68 24.44
C GLU A 312 -6.54 15.47 23.35
N GLU A 313 -6.94 15.13 22.13
CA GLU A 313 -6.01 14.95 21.00
C GLU A 313 -5.33 16.27 20.57
N LEU A 314 -5.98 17.42 20.79
CA LEU A 314 -5.33 18.71 20.59
C LEU A 314 -4.22 18.95 21.64
N ALA A 315 -4.37 18.44 22.86
CA ALA A 315 -3.32 18.50 23.88
C ALA A 315 -2.15 17.58 23.53
N ASP A 316 -2.42 16.38 22.99
CA ASP A 316 -1.39 15.48 22.47
C ASP A 316 -0.62 16.11 21.29
N LEU A 317 -1.32 16.73 20.34
CA LEU A 317 -0.71 17.52 19.27
C LEU A 317 0.24 18.60 19.79
N VAL A 318 -0.17 19.37 20.80
CA VAL A 318 0.65 20.43 21.40
C VAL A 318 1.90 19.84 22.08
N GLU A 319 1.78 18.70 22.76
CA GLU A 319 2.92 18.02 23.39
C GLU A 319 3.96 17.62 22.34
N VAL A 320 3.53 17.06 21.20
CA VAL A 320 4.43 16.70 20.10
C VAL A 320 5.08 17.95 19.49
N VAL A 321 4.33 19.04 19.32
CA VAL A 321 4.89 20.32 18.85
C VAL A 321 5.99 20.80 19.79
N TYR A 322 5.78 20.75 21.11
CA TYR A 322 6.80 21.14 22.07
C TYR A 322 8.05 20.26 22.01
N ALA A 323 7.90 18.94 21.87
CA ALA A 323 9.05 18.06 21.70
C ALA A 323 9.85 18.36 20.40
N ILE A 324 9.16 18.76 19.32
CA ILE A 324 9.80 19.22 18.07
C ILE A 324 10.53 20.56 18.27
N LEU A 325 9.95 21.50 19.02
CA LEU A 325 10.60 22.77 19.34
C LEU A 325 11.88 22.54 20.15
N ASP A 326 11.82 21.67 21.17
CA ASP A 326 12.96 21.31 21.99
C ASP A 326 14.08 20.67 21.14
N TYR A 327 13.73 19.76 20.22
CA TYR A 327 14.69 19.20 19.26
C TYR A 327 15.34 20.28 18.37
N LYS A 328 14.56 21.28 17.94
CA LYS A 328 15.04 22.40 17.12
C LYS A 328 15.79 23.47 17.90
N GLY A 329 15.84 23.39 19.23
CA GLY A 329 16.43 24.40 20.10
C GLY A 329 15.63 25.71 20.15
N VAL A 330 14.32 25.66 19.84
CA VAL A 330 13.43 26.83 19.88
C VAL A 330 12.68 26.84 21.20
N SER A 331 12.77 27.94 21.94
CA SER A 331 12.05 28.04 23.22
C SER A 331 10.54 28.22 23.02
N ARG A 332 9.73 27.84 24.02
CA ARG A 332 8.28 28.09 24.00
C ARG A 332 7.95 29.58 23.89
N GLN A 333 8.76 30.43 24.53
CA GLN A 333 8.59 31.89 24.47
C GLN A 333 8.82 32.40 23.04
N GLU A 334 9.91 31.98 22.40
CA GLU A 334 10.22 32.32 21.01
C GLU A 334 9.12 31.84 20.06
N PHE A 335 8.62 30.62 20.24
CA PHE A 335 7.49 30.11 19.46
C PHE A 335 6.21 30.94 19.64
N GLU A 336 5.89 31.33 20.87
CA GLU A 336 4.74 32.20 21.16
C GLU A 336 4.92 33.60 20.56
N ASP A 337 6.13 34.14 20.54
CA ASP A 337 6.41 35.43 19.92
C ASP A 337 6.24 35.36 18.40
N ILE A 338 6.72 34.29 17.75
CA ILE A 338 6.46 34.02 16.33
C ILE A 338 4.96 33.90 16.05
N ARG A 339 4.20 33.20 16.92
CA ARG A 339 2.76 33.04 16.78
C ARG A 339 2.03 34.39 16.88
N LYS A 340 2.38 35.22 17.85
CA LYS A 340 1.81 36.57 18.05
C LYS A 340 2.13 37.49 16.89
N GLN A 341 3.38 37.51 16.41
CA GLN A 341 3.78 38.29 15.25
C GLN A 341 2.95 37.92 14.01
N LYS A 342 2.71 36.64 13.74
CA LYS A 342 1.84 36.21 12.63
C LYS A 342 0.39 36.70 12.78
N VAL A 343 -0.12 36.76 14.01
CA VAL A 343 -1.47 37.29 14.28
C VAL A 343 -1.53 38.80 14.01
N GLU A 344 -0.47 39.54 14.36
CA GLU A 344 -0.36 40.98 14.07
C GLU A 344 -0.23 41.25 12.57
N GLU A 345 0.62 40.50 11.86
CA GLU A 345 0.88 40.68 10.43
C GLU A 345 -0.28 40.23 9.54
N ARG A 346 -0.98 39.15 9.91
CA ARG A 346 -1.91 38.43 9.00
C ARG A 346 -3.29 38.21 9.58
N GLY A 347 -3.54 38.65 10.82
CA GLY A 347 -4.78 38.39 11.53
C GLY A 347 -4.87 36.96 12.07
N SER A 348 -6.06 36.61 12.56
CA SER A 348 -6.38 35.28 13.10
C SER A 348 -7.61 34.71 12.42
N PHE A 349 -7.93 33.44 12.70
CA PHE A 349 -9.10 32.77 12.12
C PHE A 349 -10.46 33.23 12.68
N ARG A 350 -10.53 34.37 13.38
CA ARG A 350 -11.76 34.91 14.01
C ARG A 350 -12.85 35.26 13.00
N ASP A 351 -12.45 35.75 11.83
CA ASP A 351 -13.38 36.19 10.78
C ASP A 351 -13.96 35.04 9.95
N LYS A 352 -13.51 33.79 10.18
CA LYS A 352 -14.03 32.56 9.53
C LYS A 352 -14.03 32.64 7.99
N LEU A 353 -13.03 33.31 7.43
CA LEU A 353 -12.94 33.55 5.99
C LEU A 353 -12.50 32.30 5.22
N LEU A 354 -13.20 31.98 4.14
CA LEU A 354 -12.82 30.97 3.16
C LEU A 354 -12.50 31.65 1.83
N LEU A 355 -11.25 31.59 1.38
CA LEU A 355 -10.85 32.09 0.06
C LEU A 355 -11.38 31.14 -1.03
N LYS A 356 -12.28 31.63 -1.88
CA LYS A 356 -12.90 30.83 -2.97
C LYS A 356 -12.24 31.01 -4.33
N GLU A 357 -11.87 32.23 -4.67
CA GLU A 357 -11.21 32.57 -5.92
C GLU A 357 -10.36 33.84 -5.75
N VAL A 358 -9.33 33.98 -6.59
CA VAL A 358 -8.53 35.20 -6.72
C VAL A 358 -8.51 35.54 -8.21
N ASN A 359 -9.11 36.66 -8.58
CA ASN A 359 -9.08 37.17 -9.94
C ASN A 359 -8.06 38.31 -10.04
N ASN A 360 -7.35 38.39 -11.17
CA ASN A 360 -6.58 39.59 -11.48
C ASN A 360 -7.58 40.71 -11.77
N GLY A 361 -7.57 41.76 -10.95
CA GLY A 361 -8.46 42.91 -11.07
C GLY A 361 -8.23 43.72 -12.35
#